data_AF-A0A1T5EMP9-F1
#
_entry.id   AF-A0A1T5EMP9-F1
#
_cell.length_a   1.000
_cell.length_b   1.000
_cell.length_c   1.000
_cell.angle_alpha   90.00
_cell.angle_beta   90.00
_cell.angle_gamma   90.00
#
_symmetry.space_group_name_H-M   'P 1'
#
loop_
_entity.id
_entity.type
_entity.pdbx_description
1 polymer ?
#
loop_
_entity_poly.entity_id
_entity_poly.type
_entity_poly.pdbx_seq_one_letter_code
_entity_poly.pdbx_strand_id
1 'polypeptide(L)' 'MSLIRVLLAIFFPPLAVLGKGCGSFLIVLLLTFCGWVPGVIAALVILNNPN' A
#
# COMPACT_ATOMS: atom_id res chain seq x y z
N MET A 1 10.11 -8.31 -3.80
CA MET A 1 9.86 -6.92 -3.33
C MET A 1 11.20 -6.24 -3.09
N SER A 2 11.49 -5.13 -3.77
CA SER A 2 12.69 -4.34 -3.44
C SER A 2 12.44 -3.60 -2.12
N LEU A 3 13.44 -3.54 -1.23
CA LEU A 3 13.40 -2.81 0.06
C LEU A 3 12.86 -1.38 -0.10
N ILE A 4 13.17 -0.75 -1.24
CA ILE A 4 12.71 0.60 -1.59
C ILE A 4 11.18 0.68 -1.65
N ARG A 5 10.49 -0.34 -2.18
CA ARG A 5 9.02 -0.32 -2.24
C ARG A 5 8.37 -0.50 -0.87
N VAL A 6 9.02 -1.24 0.03
CA VAL A 6 8.57 -1.42 1.42
C VAL A 6 8.71 -0.11 2.18
N LEU A 7 9.84 0.58 2.02
CA LEU A 7 10.06 1.90 2.62
C LEU A 7 9.06 2.94 2.08
N LEU A 8 8.78 2.92 0.77
CA LEU A 8 7.72 3.74 0.17
C LEU A 8 6.34 3.42 0.73
N ALA A 9 6.02 2.15 0.99
CA ALA A 9 4.72 1.74 1.53
C ALA A 9 4.48 2.24 2.96
N ILE A 10 5.55 2.48 3.73
CA ILE A 10 5.47 3.03 5.09
C ILE A 10 5.23 4.55 5.02
N PHE A 11 6.05 5.29 4.28
CA PHE A 11 5.92 6.75 4.20
C PHE A 11 4.71 7.22 3.37
N PHE A 12 4.41 6.51 2.29
CA PHE A 12 3.36 6.85 1.33
C PHE A 12 2.65 5.57 0.84
N PRO A 13 1.81 4.95 1.70
CA PRO A 13 1.12 3.70 1.39
C PRO A 13 0.38 3.70 0.05
N PRO A 14 -0.42 4.71 -0.35
CA PRO A 14 -1.12 4.67 -1.63
C PRO A 14 -0.17 4.69 -2.84
N LEU A 15 0.97 5.39 -2.74
CA LEU A 15 1.92 5.50 -3.85
C LEU A 15 2.64 4.17 -4.14
N ALA A 16 2.87 3.36 -3.12
CA ALA A 16 3.53 2.06 -3.27
C ALA A 16 2.68 1.03 -4.05
N VAL A 17 1.36 1.25 -4.12
CA VAL A 17 0.38 0.29 -4.66
C VAL A 17 -0.13 0.69 -6.04
N LEU A 18 0.32 1.84 -6.59
CA LEU A 18 -0.05 2.31 -7.93
C LEU A 18 0.18 1.28 -9.05
N GLY A 19 1.21 0.43 -8.91
CA GLY A 19 1.54 -0.62 -9.87
C GLY A 19 0.77 -1.94 -9.70
N LYS A 20 -0.07 -2.07 -8.67
CA LYS A 20 -0.83 -3.30 -8.34
C LYS A 20 -2.32 -3.21 -8.72
N GLY A 21 -2.80 -2.04 -9.17
CA GLY A 21 -4.15 -1.84 -9.70
C GLY A 21 -4.89 -0.67 -9.03
N CYS A 22 -5.76 -0.01 -9.81
CA CYS A 22 -6.50 1.19 -9.38
C CYS A 22 -7.43 0.92 -8.18
N GLY A 23 -8.05 -0.26 -8.12
CA GLY A 23 -8.90 -0.65 -6.98
C GLY A 23 -8.12 -0.78 -5.67
N SER A 24 -6.91 -1.34 -5.73
CA SER A 24 -6.01 -1.46 -4.57
C SER A 24 -5.55 -0.10 -4.07
N PHE A 25 -5.29 0.84 -4.98
CA PHE A 25 -4.96 2.23 -4.64
C PHE A 25 -6.08 2.93 -3.86
N LEU A 26 -7.33 2.82 -4.33
CA LEU A 26 -8.50 3.43 -3.67
C LEU A 26 -8.74 2.87 -2.27
N ILE A 27 -8.61 1.56 -2.09
CA ILE A 27 -8.77 0.89 -0.78
C ILE A 27 -7.71 1.38 0.20
N VAL A 28 -6.44 1.38 -0.21
CA VAL A 28 -5.33 1.82 0.64
C VAL A 28 -5.44 3.31 0.96
N LEU A 29 -5.89 4.13 0.02
CA LEU A 29 -6.14 5.56 0.25
C LEU A 29 -7.25 5.78 1.29
N LEU A 30 -8.36 5.06 1.18
CA LEU A 30 -9.47 5.13 2.14
C LEU A 30 -9.04 4.65 3.54
N LEU A 31 -8.29 3.54 3.62
CA LEU A 31 -7.75 3.04 4.88
C LEU A 31 -6.76 4.04 5.50
N THR A 32 -5.88 4.64 4.69
CA THR A 32 -4.93 5.66 5.15
C THR A 32 -5.66 6.88 5.74
N PHE A 33 -6.83 7.23 5.19
CA PHE A 33 -7.67 8.31 5.71
C PHE A 33 -8.37 7.95 7.02
N CYS A 34 -8.77 6.69 7.22
CA CYS A 34 -9.28 6.18 8.50
C CYS A 34 -8.17 5.95 9.55
N GLY A 35 -6.93 5.79 9.10
CA GLY A 35 -5.76 5.63 9.96
C GLY A 35 -4.53 5.22 9.16
N TRP A 36 -3.37 5.76 9.52
CA TRP A 36 -2.13 5.44 8.80
C TRP A 36 -1.75 3.96 8.93
N VAL A 37 -1.88 3.38 10.14
CA VAL A 37 -1.56 1.98 10.43
C VAL A 37 -2.32 0.98 9.52
N PRO A 38 -3.67 1.04 9.40
CA PRO A 38 -4.39 0.14 8.49
C PRO A 38 -4.00 0.33 7.02
N GLY A 39 -3.66 1.56 6.59
CA GLY A 39 -3.16 1.83 5.24
C GLY A 39 -1.83 1.14 4.92
N VAL A 40 -0.87 1.19 5.86
CA VAL A 40 0.45 0.53 5.70
C VAL A 40 0.31 -0.99 5.68
N ILE A 41 -0.51 -1.58 6.55
CA ILE A 41 -0.74 -3.04 6.56
C ILE A 41 -1.36 -3.49 5.24
N ALA A 42 -2.38 -2.79 4.75
CA ALA A 42 -3.00 -3.12 3.46
C ALA A 42 -2.01 -3.00 2.30
N ALA A 43 -1.20 -1.94 2.26
CA ALA A 43 -0.15 -1.79 1.24
C ALA A 43 0.86 -2.93 1.29
N LEU A 44 1.30 -3.36 2.49
CA LEU A 44 2.22 -4.48 2.67
C LEU A 44 1.61 -5.81 2.22
N VAL A 45 0.34 -6.09 2.56
CA VAL A 45 -0.37 -7.31 2.13
C VAL A 45 -0.51 -7.36 0.61
N ILE A 46 -0.90 -6.24 -0.01
CA ILE A 46 -1.09 -6.15 -1.47
C ILE A 46 0.25 -6.27 -2.19
N LEU A 47 1.31 -5.63 -1.68
CA LEU A 47 2.65 -5.81 -2.23
C LEU A 47 3.10 -7.27 -2.09
N ASN A 48 2.93 -7.90 -0.94
CA ASN A 48 3.44 -9.25 -0.69
C ASN A 48 2.61 -10.37 -1.33
N ASN A 49 1.40 -10.06 -1.84
CA ASN A 49 0.59 -11.03 -2.57
C ASN A 49 1.24 -11.37 -3.94
N PRO A 50 1.62 -12.62 -4.22
CA PRO A 50 2.31 -13.00 -5.46
C PRO A 50 1.36 -13.28 -6.64
N ASN A 51 0.04 -13.20 -6.45
CA ASN A 51 -0.95 -13.47 -7.49
C ASN A 51 -1.17 -12.27 -8.44
#